data_AF-X6MR13-F1
#
_entry.id   AF-X6MR13-F1
#
_cell.length_a   1.000
_cell.length_b   1.000
_cell.length_c   1.000
_cell.angle_alpha   90.00
_cell.angle_beta   90.00
_cell.angle_gamma   90.00
#
_symmetry.space_group_name_H-M   'P 1'
#
loop_
_entity.id
_entity.type
_entity.pdbx_description
1 polymer ?
#
loop_
_entity_poly.entity_id
_entity_poly.type
_entity_poly.pdbx_seq_one_letter_code
_entity_poly.pdbx_strand_id
1 'polypeptide(L)'
;YLKMVAAGGWVLCFDWVDECIKQGKLVNETPFEIVGDIKGESGAKKSRKDRENKKDEGLFHNCVAIISDELKTGNLSQDLKTVFRLGGAKILNCLPYKWEKEQKSKRKQISKENSKVYVFVYDAENFDLSKRQSQFCKQFGILKTQKIQTFKLLLWYHYLNKVYFKKMRGKCISHIIILASLRPFFHVF
;
A
#
# COMPACT_ATOMS: atom_id res chain seq x y z
N TYR A 1 -9.64 -7.12 8.06
CA TYR A 1 -8.29 -6.82 8.58
C TYR A 1 -7.60 -5.66 7.84
N LEU A 2 -7.02 -5.85 6.65
CA LEU A 2 -6.15 -4.85 6.00
C LEU A 2 -6.82 -3.49 5.75
N LYS A 3 -8.11 -3.47 5.40
CA LYS A 3 -8.89 -2.23 5.27
C LYS A 3 -8.87 -1.41 6.55
N MET A 4 -9.04 -2.04 7.71
CA MET A 4 -9.01 -1.38 9.02
C MET A 4 -7.62 -0.87 9.38
N VAL A 5 -6.57 -1.66 9.08
CA VAL A 5 -5.19 -1.22 9.26
C VAL A 5 -4.90 0.00 8.41
N ALA A 6 -5.20 -0.04 7.11
CA ALA A 6 -5.00 1.11 6.21
C ALA A 6 -5.83 2.33 6.63
N ALA A 7 -7.03 2.11 7.16
CA ALA A 7 -7.88 3.15 7.73
C ALA A 7 -7.35 3.67 9.09
N GLY A 8 -6.33 3.08 9.70
CA GLY A 8 -5.87 3.46 11.03
C GLY A 8 -6.94 3.26 12.11
N GLY A 9 -7.84 2.31 11.93
CA GLY A 9 -8.87 1.99 12.92
C GLY A 9 -8.36 1.03 14.00
N TRP A 10 -9.15 0.90 15.07
CA TRP A 10 -8.94 -0.13 16.08
C TRP A 10 -9.16 -1.52 15.48
N VAL A 11 -8.23 -2.43 15.78
CA VAL A 11 -8.36 -3.84 15.48
C VAL A 11 -8.15 -4.59 16.79
N LEU A 12 -9.19 -5.25 17.26
CA LEU A 12 -9.25 -5.85 18.59
C LEU A 12 -9.37 -7.37 18.49
N CYS A 13 -8.92 -8.09 19.51
CA CYS A 13 -9.27 -9.50 19.68
C CYS A 13 -10.74 -9.66 20.09
N PHE A 14 -11.28 -10.86 19.91
CA PHE A 14 -12.66 -11.15 20.23
C PHE A 14 -12.95 -11.02 21.74
N ASP A 15 -11.94 -11.23 22.60
CA ASP A 15 -12.05 -11.11 24.06
C ASP A 15 -12.55 -9.72 24.51
N TRP A 16 -12.38 -8.67 23.70
CA TRP A 16 -12.95 -7.36 23.98
C TRP A 16 -14.48 -7.40 24.03
N VAL A 17 -15.10 -8.15 23.12
CA VAL A 17 -16.55 -8.33 23.05
C VAL A 17 -17.03 -9.09 24.28
N ASP A 18 -16.34 -10.17 24.65
CA ASP A 18 -16.67 -10.97 25.83
C ASP A 18 -16.61 -10.13 27.11
N GLU A 19 -15.58 -9.30 27.25
CA GLU A 19 -15.45 -8.42 28.42
C GLU A 19 -16.50 -7.30 28.43
N CYS A 20 -16.88 -6.75 27.26
CA CYS A 20 -17.99 -5.79 27.16
C CYS A 20 -19.31 -6.41 27.62
N ILE A 21 -19.60 -7.65 27.19
CA ILE A 21 -20.81 -8.39 27.57
C ILE A 21 -20.80 -8.65 29.08
N LYS A 22 -19.68 -9.14 29.61
CA LYS A 22 -19.51 -9.46 31.03
C LYS A 22 -19.70 -8.26 31.95
N GLN A 23 -19.21 -7.09 31.56
CA GLN A 23 -19.36 -5.86 32.36
C GLN A 23 -20.66 -5.09 32.07
N GLY A 24 -21.43 -5.49 31.05
CA GLY A 24 -22.63 -4.78 30.61
C GLY A 24 -22.34 -3.36 30.11
N LYS A 25 -21.12 -3.07 29.63
CA LYS A 25 -20.70 -1.75 29.15
C LYS A 25 -19.53 -1.85 28.18
N LEU A 26 -19.28 -0.80 27.41
CA LEU A 26 -18.06 -0.69 26.61
C LEU A 26 -16.85 -0.54 27.54
N VAL A 27 -15.86 -1.42 27.38
CA VAL A 27 -14.59 -1.39 28.11
C VAL A 27 -13.47 -0.83 27.24
N ASN A 28 -12.40 -0.34 27.86
CA ASN A 28 -11.22 0.21 27.16
C ASN A 28 -10.68 -0.81 26.15
N GLU A 29 -10.51 -0.38 24.90
CA GLU A 29 -10.05 -1.18 23.77
C GLU A 29 -8.55 -1.51 23.83
N THR A 30 -7.75 -0.67 24.49
CA THR A 30 -6.27 -0.73 24.47
C THR A 30 -5.68 -2.07 24.89
N PRO A 31 -6.18 -2.77 25.94
CA PRO A 31 -5.67 -4.08 26.35
C PRO A 31 -5.96 -5.19 25.33
N PHE A 32 -6.97 -4.99 24.48
CA PHE A 32 -7.46 -5.96 23.51
C PHE A 32 -7.00 -5.66 22.08
N GLU A 33 -6.24 -4.59 21.88
CA GLU A 33 -5.67 -4.26 20.58
C GLU A 33 -4.68 -5.34 20.14
N ILE A 34 -4.88 -5.85 18.93
CA ILE A 34 -4.02 -6.90 18.41
C ILE A 34 -2.57 -6.41 18.33
N VAL A 35 -1.65 -7.21 18.86
CA VAL A 35 -0.21 -6.86 18.88
C VAL A 35 0.44 -7.14 17.53
N GLY A 36 -0.22 -7.85 16.63
CA GLY A 36 0.24 -8.17 15.27
C GLY A 36 -0.20 -9.56 14.83
N ASP A 37 0.18 -9.95 13.62
CA ASP A 37 0.14 -11.33 13.14
C ASP A 37 1.57 -11.86 12.95
N ILE A 38 1.71 -13.14 12.56
CA ILE A 38 3.01 -13.82 12.30
C ILE A 38 3.90 -13.02 11.31
N LYS A 39 3.32 -12.14 10.50
CA LYS A 39 4.00 -11.41 9.42
C LYS A 39 4.20 -9.91 9.75
N GLY A 40 3.48 -9.35 10.71
CA GLY A 40 3.40 -7.92 10.94
C GLY A 40 3.17 -7.54 12.39
N GLU A 41 4.26 -7.46 13.15
CA GLU A 41 4.24 -7.00 14.54
C GLU A 41 3.84 -5.52 14.64
N SER A 42 2.70 -5.32 15.31
CA SER A 42 2.10 -4.05 15.72
C SER A 42 1.68 -3.14 14.58
N GLY A 43 1.42 -3.69 13.39
CA GLY A 43 1.01 -2.92 12.22
C GLY A 43 -0.28 -2.12 12.43
N ALA A 44 -1.30 -2.72 13.04
CA ALA A 44 -2.57 -2.05 13.34
C ALA A 44 -2.37 -0.84 14.27
N LYS A 45 -1.73 -1.08 15.42
CA LYS A 45 -1.43 -0.06 16.43
C LYS A 45 -0.59 1.09 15.89
N LYS A 46 0.44 0.78 15.11
CA LYS A 46 1.29 1.80 14.48
C LYS A 46 0.49 2.64 13.49
N SER A 47 -0.27 2.00 12.59
CA SER A 47 -1.06 2.74 11.60
C SER A 47 -2.12 3.64 12.23
N ARG A 48 -2.76 3.19 13.31
CA ARG A 48 -3.72 4.01 14.07
C ARG A 48 -3.05 5.23 14.70
N LYS A 49 -1.96 5.02 15.45
CA LYS A 49 -1.19 6.11 16.07
C LYS A 49 -0.64 7.09 15.04
N ASP A 50 -0.13 6.60 13.92
CA ASP A 50 0.36 7.46 12.84
C ASP A 50 -0.76 8.32 12.25
N ARG A 51 -1.98 7.78 12.13
CA ARG A 51 -3.15 8.52 11.67
C ARG A 51 -3.59 9.60 12.66
N GLU A 52 -3.62 9.28 13.95
CA GLU A 52 -3.89 10.23 15.04
C GLU A 52 -2.86 11.39 15.01
N ASN A 53 -1.58 11.08 14.83
CA ASN A 53 -0.50 12.07 14.83
C ASN A 53 -0.46 12.95 13.56
N LYS A 54 -0.83 12.40 12.40
CA LYS A 54 -0.71 13.06 11.09
C LYS A 54 -2.02 13.66 10.58
N LYS A 55 -2.97 13.96 11.47
CA LYS A 55 -4.26 14.61 11.12
C LYS A 55 -4.94 13.97 9.91
N ASP A 56 -5.07 12.64 9.90
CA ASP A 56 -5.79 11.88 8.87
C ASP A 56 -5.19 11.83 7.46
N GLU A 57 -3.91 12.14 7.28
CA GLU A 57 -3.24 12.01 5.97
C GLU A 57 -3.21 10.56 5.41
N GLY A 58 -3.31 9.56 6.28
CA GLY A 58 -3.34 8.14 5.93
C GLY A 58 -1.96 7.54 5.60
N LEU A 59 -1.89 6.20 5.55
CA LEU A 59 -0.66 5.43 5.32
C LEU A 59 -0.01 5.70 3.95
N PHE A 60 -0.81 5.99 2.94
CA PHE A 60 -0.45 6.20 1.55
C PHE A 60 -0.63 7.67 1.14
N HIS A 61 -0.40 8.62 2.06
CA HIS A 61 -0.39 10.04 1.75
C HIS A 61 0.56 10.34 0.57
N ASN A 62 0.14 11.22 -0.35
CA ASN A 62 0.83 11.54 -1.60
C ASN A 62 1.08 10.34 -2.55
N CYS A 63 0.40 9.21 -2.33
CA CYS A 63 0.44 8.08 -3.24
C CYS A 63 -0.66 8.20 -4.31
N VAL A 64 -0.32 7.86 -5.55
CA VAL A 64 -1.26 7.67 -6.65
C VAL A 64 -1.20 6.22 -7.10
N ALA A 65 -2.28 5.47 -6.87
CA ALA A 65 -2.36 4.07 -7.24
C ALA A 65 -3.18 3.87 -8.52
N ILE A 66 -2.64 3.06 -9.42
CA ILE A 66 -3.29 2.61 -10.65
C ILE A 66 -3.40 1.09 -10.54
N ILE A 67 -4.62 0.58 -10.43
CA ILE A 67 -4.88 -0.84 -10.16
C ILE A 67 -5.64 -1.40 -11.35
N SER A 68 -5.08 -2.42 -12.00
CA SER A 68 -5.72 -3.11 -13.13
C SER A 68 -7.04 -3.74 -12.70
N ASP A 69 -8.02 -3.70 -13.58
CA ASP A 69 -9.30 -4.38 -13.39
C ASP A 69 -9.21 -5.88 -13.70
N GLU A 70 -8.17 -6.31 -14.41
CA GLU A 70 -7.96 -7.70 -14.87
C GLU A 70 -7.30 -8.60 -13.81
N LEU A 71 -7.53 -8.34 -12.52
CA LEU A 71 -7.05 -9.22 -11.46
C LEU A 71 -7.97 -10.45 -11.36
N LYS A 72 -7.42 -11.66 -11.58
CA LYS A 72 -8.20 -12.92 -11.65
C LYS A 72 -9.09 -13.21 -10.43
N THR A 73 -8.74 -12.68 -9.27
CA THR A 73 -9.35 -13.09 -8.00
C THR A 73 -10.55 -12.22 -7.65
N GLY A 74 -11.72 -12.50 -8.23
CA GLY A 74 -13.01 -11.93 -7.82
C GLY A 74 -12.96 -10.42 -7.55
N ASN A 75 -13.31 -10.01 -6.32
CA ASN A 75 -13.35 -8.60 -5.91
C ASN A 75 -11.98 -7.98 -5.52
N LEU A 76 -10.86 -8.66 -5.78
CA LEU A 76 -9.53 -8.23 -5.32
C LEU A 76 -9.15 -6.83 -5.82
N SER A 77 -9.48 -6.48 -7.07
CA SER A 77 -9.20 -5.13 -7.59
C SER A 77 -9.95 -4.06 -6.78
N GLN A 78 -11.22 -4.29 -6.48
CA GLN A 78 -12.03 -3.36 -5.69
C GLN A 78 -11.57 -3.31 -4.22
N ASP A 79 -11.17 -4.44 -3.66
CA ASP A 79 -10.62 -4.51 -2.31
C ASP A 79 -9.29 -3.74 -2.20
N LEU A 80 -8.39 -3.89 -3.17
CA LEU A 80 -7.14 -3.14 -3.22
C LEU A 80 -7.39 -1.65 -3.41
N LYS A 81 -8.29 -1.25 -4.33
CA LYS A 81 -8.71 0.15 -4.50
C LYS A 81 -9.22 0.72 -3.18
N THR A 82 -10.01 -0.06 -2.44
CA THR A 82 -10.53 0.33 -1.13
C THR A 82 -9.42 0.50 -0.10
N VAL A 83 -8.48 -0.45 -0.01
CA VAL A 83 -7.34 -0.38 0.92
C VAL A 83 -6.48 0.86 0.66
N PHE A 84 -6.12 1.12 -0.60
CA PHE A 84 -5.34 2.30 -0.97
C PHE A 84 -6.09 3.59 -0.66
N ARG A 85 -7.38 3.65 -0.97
CA ARG A 85 -8.23 4.83 -0.70
C ARG A 85 -8.35 5.11 0.80
N LEU A 86 -8.59 4.07 1.62
CA LEU A 86 -8.68 4.19 3.08
C LEU A 86 -7.37 4.68 3.71
N GLY A 87 -6.25 4.26 3.11
CA GLY A 87 -4.93 4.77 3.47
C GLY A 87 -4.59 6.14 2.89
N GLY A 88 -5.49 6.85 2.20
CA GLY A 88 -5.24 8.22 1.72
C GLY A 88 -4.59 8.34 0.35
N ALA A 89 -4.46 7.24 -0.41
CA ALA A 89 -3.99 7.31 -1.79
C ALA A 89 -5.08 7.81 -2.75
N LYS A 90 -4.64 8.49 -3.82
CA LYS A 90 -5.50 8.79 -4.98
C LYS A 90 -5.52 7.60 -5.93
N ILE A 91 -6.71 7.11 -6.27
CA ILE A 91 -6.88 6.04 -7.26
C ILE A 91 -7.09 6.65 -8.65
N LEU A 92 -6.38 6.14 -9.66
CA LEU A 92 -6.67 6.42 -11.06
C LEU A 92 -7.07 5.13 -11.78
N ASN A 93 -8.05 5.24 -12.68
CA ASN A 93 -8.48 4.13 -13.53
C ASN A 93 -7.62 3.98 -14.79
N CYS A 94 -6.84 5.00 -15.12
CA CYS A 94 -5.99 5.04 -16.31
C CYS A 94 -4.71 5.84 -16.04
N LEU A 95 -3.76 5.76 -16.98
CA LEU A 95 -2.53 6.56 -16.93
C LEU A 95 -2.89 8.06 -17.01
N PRO A 96 -2.16 8.95 -16.30
CA PRO A 96 -2.45 10.37 -16.33
C PRO A 96 -2.35 10.97 -17.73
N TYR A 97 -3.41 11.62 -18.24
CA TYR A 97 -3.44 12.21 -19.58
C TYR A 97 -2.33 13.26 -19.83
N LYS A 98 -1.96 14.04 -18.82
CA LYS A 98 -0.87 15.02 -18.92
C LYS A 98 0.47 14.36 -19.27
N TRP A 99 0.78 13.22 -18.65
CA TRP A 99 1.95 12.41 -18.99
C TRP A 99 1.96 12.01 -20.48
N GLU A 100 0.80 11.65 -21.01
CA GLU A 100 0.64 11.21 -22.40
C GLU A 100 0.88 12.35 -23.40
N LYS A 101 0.36 13.55 -23.09
CA LYS A 101 0.59 14.76 -23.89
C LYS A 101 2.05 15.18 -23.87
N GLU A 102 2.68 15.16 -22.70
CA GLU A 102 4.08 15.55 -22.52
C GLU A 102 5.04 14.61 -23.27
N GLN A 103 4.81 13.29 -23.19
CA GLN A 103 5.51 12.28 -23.99
C GLN A 103 5.40 12.55 -25.50
N LYS A 104 4.18 12.81 -26.00
CA LYS A 104 3.97 13.10 -27.43
C LYS A 104 4.63 14.41 -27.88
N SER A 105 4.72 15.39 -27.00
CA SER A 105 5.28 16.71 -27.31
C SER A 105 6.82 16.77 -27.36
N LYS A 106 7.54 15.66 -27.08
CA LYS A 106 9.02 15.60 -26.96
C LYS A 106 9.62 16.63 -25.99
N ARG A 107 8.80 17.29 -25.15
CA ARG A 107 9.28 18.28 -24.18
C ARG A 107 10.10 17.56 -23.11
N LYS A 108 11.31 18.08 -22.89
CA LYS A 108 12.33 17.58 -21.96
C LYS A 108 11.71 17.28 -20.60
N GLN A 109 12.04 16.09 -20.09
CA GLN A 109 12.02 15.70 -18.68
C GLN A 109 10.79 16.23 -17.92
N ILE A 110 9.70 15.45 -17.93
CA ILE A 110 8.52 15.69 -17.08
C ILE A 110 9.04 16.15 -15.73
N SER A 111 8.74 17.41 -15.38
CA SER A 111 9.08 17.89 -14.05
C SER A 111 8.46 16.88 -13.11
N LYS A 112 9.26 16.25 -12.24
CA LYS A 112 8.71 15.43 -11.17
C LYS A 112 7.90 16.41 -10.34
N GLU A 113 6.66 16.63 -10.74
CA GLU A 113 5.81 17.68 -10.23
C GLU A 113 5.44 17.22 -8.82
N ASN A 114 6.33 17.63 -7.91
CA ASN A 114 6.30 17.64 -6.46
C ASN A 114 5.65 16.43 -5.76
N SER A 115 6.50 15.70 -5.03
CA SER A 115 6.22 14.78 -3.92
C SER A 115 5.35 13.52 -4.14
N LYS A 116 4.73 13.32 -5.30
CA LYS A 116 3.84 12.16 -5.50
C LYS A 116 4.57 10.85 -5.84
N VAL A 117 4.16 9.78 -5.18
CA VAL A 117 4.64 8.40 -5.42
C VAL A 117 3.58 7.68 -6.26
N TYR A 118 3.98 7.08 -7.38
CA TYR A 118 3.08 6.30 -8.22
C TYR A 118 3.25 4.80 -7.94
N VAL A 119 2.12 4.11 -7.83
CA VAL A 119 2.05 2.66 -7.68
C VAL A 119 1.19 2.10 -8.82
N PHE A 120 1.71 1.10 -9.53
CA PHE A 120 0.97 0.39 -10.56
C PHE A 120 0.82 -1.08 -10.12
N VAL A 121 -0.41 -1.57 -10.03
CA VAL A 121 -0.76 -2.91 -9.54
C VAL A 121 -1.45 -3.68 -10.65
N TYR A 122 -0.92 -4.84 -11.00
CA TYR A 122 -1.47 -5.71 -12.05
C TYR A 122 -1.09 -7.17 -11.80
N ASP A 123 -1.76 -8.08 -12.50
CA ASP A 123 -1.43 -9.51 -12.44
C ASP A 123 -0.47 -9.87 -13.57
N ALA A 124 0.82 -10.01 -13.23
CA ALA A 124 1.85 -10.28 -14.22
C ALA A 124 1.77 -11.64 -14.93
N GLU A 125 0.96 -12.58 -14.44
CA GLU A 125 0.74 -13.86 -15.15
C GLU A 125 -0.35 -13.77 -16.21
N ASN A 126 -1.25 -12.79 -16.07
CA ASN A 126 -2.49 -12.73 -16.84
C ASN A 126 -2.62 -11.44 -17.63
N PHE A 127 -1.79 -10.46 -17.32
CA PHE A 127 -1.79 -9.15 -17.93
C PHE A 127 -0.37 -8.74 -18.32
N ASP A 128 -0.14 -8.67 -19.63
CA ASP A 128 1.04 -8.03 -20.16
C ASP A 128 0.86 -6.52 -20.22
N LEU A 129 1.83 -5.81 -19.66
CA LEU A 129 1.86 -4.35 -19.75
C LEU A 129 1.96 -3.95 -21.22
N SER A 130 0.98 -3.16 -21.67
CA SER A 130 1.09 -2.48 -22.96
C SER A 130 2.41 -1.70 -23.04
N LYS A 131 2.93 -1.49 -24.26
CA LYS A 131 4.14 -0.69 -24.50
C LYS A 131 4.08 0.66 -23.77
N ARG A 132 2.88 1.25 -23.74
CA ARG A 132 2.55 2.48 -23.04
C ARG A 132 2.73 2.38 -21.52
N GLN A 133 2.12 1.39 -20.87
CA GLN A 133 2.25 1.17 -19.43
C GLN A 133 3.69 0.84 -19.04
N SER A 134 4.39 0.06 -19.88
CA SER A 134 5.81 -0.25 -19.69
C SER A 134 6.69 1.01 -19.71
N GLN A 135 6.44 1.94 -20.64
CA GLN A 135 7.15 3.23 -20.70
C GLN A 135 6.86 4.10 -19.48
N PHE A 136 5.59 4.18 -19.06
CA PHE A 136 5.21 4.87 -17.83
C PHE A 136 5.98 4.32 -16.62
N CYS A 137 5.96 3.00 -16.43
CA CYS A 137 6.65 2.37 -15.31
C CYS A 137 8.15 2.67 -15.31
N LYS A 138 8.83 2.54 -16.45
CA LYS A 138 10.26 2.87 -16.59
C LYS A 138 10.56 4.33 -16.23
N GLN A 139 9.73 5.27 -16.70
CA GLN A 139 9.95 6.69 -16.49
C GLN A 139 9.82 7.10 -15.01
N PHE A 140 8.86 6.53 -14.30
CA PHE A 140 8.63 6.83 -12.88
C PHE A 140 9.46 5.93 -11.94
N GLY A 141 10.34 5.09 -12.48
CA GLY A 141 11.14 4.16 -11.68
C GLY A 141 10.29 3.09 -10.98
N ILE A 142 9.12 2.76 -11.53
CA ILE A 142 8.26 1.69 -11.03
C ILE A 142 8.93 0.37 -11.43
N LEU A 143 9.65 -0.25 -10.50
CA LEU A 143 10.33 -1.51 -10.76
C LEU A 143 9.31 -2.66 -10.90
N LYS A 144 9.60 -3.62 -11.78
CA LYS A 144 8.83 -4.86 -11.90
C LYS A 144 9.41 -5.88 -10.93
N THR A 145 8.62 -6.40 -9.99
CA THR A 145 9.05 -7.47 -9.07
C THR A 145 8.32 -8.78 -9.37
N GLN A 146 8.90 -9.90 -8.96
CA GLN A 146 8.18 -11.17 -8.94
C GLN A 146 7.38 -11.31 -7.62
N LYS A 147 6.44 -12.24 -7.67
CA LYS A 147 5.24 -12.35 -6.85
C LYS A 147 5.38 -12.52 -5.30
N ILE A 148 6.57 -12.75 -4.72
CA ILE A 148 6.77 -13.02 -3.27
C ILE A 148 6.96 -11.77 -2.40
N GLN A 149 7.32 -10.63 -2.99
CA GLN A 149 7.85 -9.50 -2.22
C GLN A 149 6.80 -8.47 -1.80
N THR A 150 5.55 -8.61 -2.22
CA THR A 150 4.56 -7.52 -2.16
C THR A 150 3.85 -7.36 -0.84
N PHE A 151 3.47 -8.47 -0.21
CA PHE A 151 2.98 -8.43 1.17
C PHE A 151 4.13 -8.09 2.14
N LYS A 152 5.34 -8.58 1.85
CA LYS A 152 6.54 -8.13 2.54
C LYS A 152 6.75 -6.64 2.35
N LEU A 153 6.57 -6.06 1.15
CA LEU A 153 6.72 -4.63 0.83
C LEU A 153 5.71 -3.71 1.52
N LEU A 154 4.43 -4.11 1.65
CA LEU A 154 3.44 -3.36 2.44
C LEU A 154 3.81 -3.35 3.94
N LEU A 155 4.31 -4.47 4.46
CA LEU A 155 4.84 -4.58 5.82
C LEU A 155 6.23 -3.92 5.97
N TRP A 156 7.05 -3.88 4.92
CA TRP A 156 8.38 -3.27 4.84
C TRP A 156 8.31 -1.75 4.72
N TYR A 157 7.31 -1.19 4.01
CA TYR A 157 7.02 0.25 3.97
C TYR A 157 6.79 0.77 5.40
N HIS A 158 6.18 -0.06 6.24
CA HIS A 158 5.98 0.24 7.65
C HIS A 158 7.27 0.13 8.48
N TYR A 159 8.20 -0.77 8.12
CA TYR A 159 9.49 -0.96 8.79
C TYR A 159 10.54 0.11 8.42
N LEU A 160 10.60 0.53 7.14
CA LEU A 160 11.58 1.51 6.64
C LEU A 160 11.27 2.95 7.04
N ASN A 161 10.02 3.28 7.38
CA ASN A 161 9.63 4.62 7.84
C ASN A 161 10.30 5.04 9.17
N LYS A 162 10.96 4.12 9.91
CA LYS A 162 11.73 4.47 11.12
C LYS A 162 13.26 4.45 10.98
N VAL A 163 13.85 3.72 10.03
CA VAL A 163 15.32 3.52 10.02
C VAL A 163 16.07 4.49 9.08
N TYR A 164 15.44 5.02 8.02
CA TYR A 164 16.20 5.75 6.98
C TYR A 164 15.82 7.22 6.74
N PHE A 165 14.78 7.76 7.38
CA PHE A 165 14.33 9.12 7.06
C PHE A 165 15.15 10.26 7.69
N LYS A 166 15.97 9.97 8.73
CA LYS A 166 16.82 11.01 9.35
C LYS A 166 18.12 11.31 8.58
N LYS A 167 18.50 10.50 7.57
CA LYS A 167 19.77 10.65 6.83
C LYS A 167 19.64 11.00 5.35
N MET A 168 18.43 11.20 4.82
CA MET A 168 18.22 11.48 3.38
C MET A 168 17.35 12.73 3.11
N ARG A 169 17.66 13.86 3.75
CA ARG A 169 17.28 15.18 3.21
C ARG A 169 18.14 15.44 1.97
N GLY A 170 17.62 15.18 0.77
CA GLY A 170 18.25 15.64 -0.47
C GLY A 170 18.06 14.81 -1.74
N LYS A 171 17.43 13.63 -1.71
CA LYS A 171 17.17 12.86 -2.95
C LYS A 171 15.76 12.25 -2.94
N CYS A 172 14.97 12.57 -3.96
CA CYS A 172 13.64 12.01 -4.21
C CYS A 172 13.69 10.48 -4.24
N ILE A 173 13.11 9.82 -3.23
CA ILE A 173 12.94 8.36 -3.21
C ILE A 173 11.58 8.03 -3.83
N SER A 174 11.60 7.69 -5.11
CA SER A 174 10.49 7.11 -5.85
C SER A 174 10.54 5.59 -5.72
N HIS A 175 9.88 5.01 -4.71
CA HIS A 175 9.71 3.55 -4.59
C HIS A 175 8.39 3.22 -3.84
N ILE A 176 7.52 2.39 -4.44
CA ILE A 176 7.14 1.03 -3.98
C ILE A 176 6.04 0.41 -4.87
N ILE A 177 6.09 -0.92 -4.99
CA ILE A 177 5.50 -1.80 -6.02
C ILE A 177 4.55 -2.81 -5.34
N ILE A 178 3.50 -3.27 -6.04
CA ILE A 178 2.66 -4.40 -5.60
C ILE A 178 2.45 -5.42 -6.74
N LEU A 179 3.00 -6.64 -6.58
CA LEU A 179 2.90 -7.86 -7.42
C LEU A 179 2.87 -9.19 -6.58
N ALA A 180 1.85 -10.05 -6.71
CA ALA A 180 1.60 -11.22 -5.81
C ALA A 180 1.41 -12.60 -6.51
N SER A 181 1.78 -13.71 -5.82
CA SER A 181 1.58 -15.21 -5.99
C SER A 181 2.76 -16.24 -5.99
N LEU A 182 2.50 -17.45 -5.48
CA LEU A 182 3.47 -18.55 -5.34
C LEU A 182 2.84 -19.90 -5.68
N ARG A 183 3.69 -20.88 -6.03
CA ARG A 183 3.51 -22.30 -5.67
C ARG A 183 4.87 -23.02 -5.53
N PRO A 184 4.91 -24.22 -4.89
CA PRO A 184 5.44 -24.43 -3.55
C PRO A 184 6.78 -25.17 -3.56
N PHE A 185 7.57 -25.08 -2.48
CA PHE A 185 8.43 -26.21 -2.06
C PHE A 185 8.67 -26.19 -0.55
N PHE A 186 8.23 -27.27 0.10
CA PHE A 186 8.74 -27.76 1.38
C PHE A 186 10.16 -28.33 1.15
N HIS A 187 11.12 -28.03 2.01
CA HIS A 187 11.56 -28.93 3.09
C HIS A 187 12.65 -28.25 3.94
N VAL A 188 12.75 -28.79 5.16
CA VAL A 188 13.41 -28.31 6.37
C VAL A 188 14.94 -28.50 6.31
N PHE A 189 15.65 -27.66 7.09
CA PHE A 189 17.09 -27.55 7.38
C PHE A 189 17.88 -26.57 6.50
#